data_AF-A0AA39P5U9-F1
#
_entry.id   AF-A0AA39P5U9-F1
#
_cell.length_a   1.000
_cell.length_b   1.000
_cell.length_c   1.000
_cell.angle_alpha   90.00
_cell.angle_beta   90.00
_cell.angle_gamma   90.00
#
_symmetry.space_group_name_H-M   'P 1'
#
loop_
_entity.id
_entity.type
_entity.pdbx_description
1 polymer ?
#
loop_
_entity_poly.entity_id
_entity_poly.type
_entity_poly.pdbx_seq_one_letter_code
_entity_poly.pdbx_strand_id
1 'polypeptide(L)'
;MIIFQISLESLAPSGPLSVLDITPVATPGRFRLIDCAQYIYDRTLSIHEFPDFKCTYAAISYIWRGNSVDELAVGARFFVAGAEDGDPTGVDVLVHAVLLEGVKCIWLDRLCIMQTSKEDKHWQTRFDIYK
;
A
#
# COMPACT_ATOMS: atom_id res chain seq x y z
N MET A 1 4.38 15.04 -1.10
CA MET A 1 5.65 14.89 -0.36
C MET A 1 5.84 13.41 -0.07
N ILE A 2 7.03 12.86 -0.24
CA ILE A 2 7.29 11.46 0.17
C ILE A 2 7.25 11.42 1.69
N ILE A 3 6.43 10.54 2.26
CA ILE A 3 6.31 10.37 3.72
C ILE A 3 6.88 9.05 4.20
N PHE A 4 6.94 8.05 3.33
CA PHE A 4 7.38 6.70 3.65
C PHE A 4 8.06 6.08 2.44
N GLN A 5 9.19 5.40 2.67
CA GLN A 5 9.95 4.74 1.62
C GLN A 5 10.67 3.51 2.17
N ILE A 6 10.56 2.38 1.47
CA ILE A 6 11.25 1.13 1.82
C ILE A 6 11.61 0.32 0.56
N SER A 7 12.78 -0.32 0.56
CA SER A 7 13.19 -1.22 -0.52
C SER A 7 12.37 -2.52 -0.49
N LEU A 8 11.86 -2.97 -1.63
CA LEU A 8 11.13 -4.24 -1.74
C LEU A 8 12.02 -5.44 -1.41
N GLU A 9 13.34 -5.30 -1.51
CA GLU A 9 14.29 -6.35 -1.13
C GLU A 9 14.35 -6.55 0.40
N SER A 10 14.12 -5.50 1.18
CA SER A 10 14.04 -5.62 2.64
C SER A 10 12.77 -6.33 3.12
N LEU A 11 11.81 -6.55 2.22
CA LEU A 11 10.56 -7.30 2.45
C LEU A 11 10.70 -8.78 2.04
N ALA A 12 11.92 -9.22 1.69
CA ALA A 12 12.18 -10.58 1.24
C ALA A 12 11.86 -11.64 2.31
N PRO A 13 11.50 -12.87 1.90
CA PRO A 13 11.02 -13.93 2.78
C PRO A 13 12.09 -14.55 3.72
N SER A 14 13.26 -13.92 3.90
CA SER A 14 14.36 -14.45 4.71
C SER A 14 14.17 -14.30 6.23
N GLY A 15 12.98 -13.91 6.70
CA GLY A 15 12.69 -13.67 8.12
C GLY A 15 11.18 -13.51 8.40
N PRO A 16 10.81 -13.15 9.64
CA PRO A 16 9.42 -12.82 9.95
C PRO A 16 8.94 -11.66 9.07
N LEU A 17 7.67 -11.70 8.67
CA LEU A 17 7.12 -10.68 7.79
C LEU A 17 7.21 -9.31 8.44
N SER A 18 7.69 -8.33 7.67
CA SER A 18 7.76 -6.94 8.10
C SER A 18 6.36 -6.39 8.33
N VAL A 19 6.20 -5.58 9.38
CA VAL A 19 4.97 -4.81 9.63
C VAL A 19 5.26 -3.36 9.29
N LEU A 20 4.59 -2.84 8.26
CA LEU A 20 4.75 -1.46 7.83
C LEU A 20 3.77 -0.55 8.58
N ASP A 21 4.25 0.58 9.08
CA ASP A 21 3.44 1.58 9.74
C ASP A 21 3.77 2.98 9.20
N ILE A 22 2.78 3.63 8.58
CA ILE A 22 2.89 5.01 8.10
C ILE A 22 2.39 6.03 9.12
N THR A 23 1.72 5.60 10.19
CA THR A 23 1.09 6.47 11.19
C THR A 23 2.07 7.48 11.80
N PRO A 24 3.33 7.14 12.12
CA PRO A 24 4.26 8.09 12.73
C PRO A 24 4.66 9.26 11.83
N VAL A 25 4.47 9.13 10.51
CA VAL A 25 4.97 10.07 9.49
C VAL A 25 3.87 10.68 8.63
N ALA A 26 2.68 10.10 8.65
CA ALA A 26 1.53 10.56 7.88
C ALA A 26 0.77 11.68 8.59
N THR A 27 0.25 12.63 7.81
CA THR A 27 -0.61 13.71 8.32
C THR A 27 -2.08 13.31 8.15
N PRO A 28 -2.92 13.37 9.20
CA PRO A 28 -4.36 13.16 9.06
C PRO A 28 -5.00 14.06 8.01
N GLY A 29 -6.00 13.55 7.29
CA GLY A 29 -6.77 14.36 6.34
C GLY A 29 -6.03 14.67 5.03
N ARG A 30 -5.11 13.79 4.63
CA ARG A 30 -4.33 13.92 3.38
C ARG A 30 -4.47 12.67 2.53
N PHE A 31 -4.52 12.86 1.21
CA PHE A 31 -4.48 11.74 0.27
C PHE A 31 -3.08 11.15 0.24
N ARG A 32 -3.00 9.83 0.15
CA ARG A 32 -1.72 9.11 0.07
C ARG A 32 -1.76 8.16 -1.09
N LEU A 33 -0.72 8.16 -1.90
CA LEU A 33 -0.63 7.33 -3.10
C LEU A 33 0.75 6.69 -3.20
N ILE A 34 0.79 5.46 -3.69
CA ILE A 34 2.01 4.73 -4.01
C ILE A 34 2.53 5.19 -5.37
N ASP A 35 3.81 5.53 -5.46
CA ASP A 35 4.48 5.88 -6.72
C ASP A 35 4.80 4.61 -7.52
N CYS A 36 4.12 4.46 -8.66
CA CYS A 36 4.24 3.28 -9.51
C CYS A 36 5.62 3.19 -10.19
N ALA A 37 6.23 4.32 -10.54
CA ALA A 37 7.53 4.31 -11.20
C ALA A 37 8.63 3.83 -10.24
N GLN A 38 8.63 4.35 -9.01
CA GLN A 38 9.57 3.88 -7.99
C GLN A 38 9.32 2.41 -7.61
N TYR A 39 8.06 1.98 -7.60
CA TYR A 39 7.71 0.59 -7.30
C TYR A 39 8.25 -0.39 -8.36
N ILE A 40 8.07 -0.07 -9.65
CA ILE A 40 8.44 -0.95 -10.77
C ILE A 40 9.93 -0.88 -11.10
N TYR A 41 10.48 0.32 -11.25
CA TYR A 41 11.83 0.51 -11.78
C TYR A 41 12.90 0.49 -10.68
N ASP A 42 12.62 1.16 -9.56
CA ASP A 42 13.57 1.29 -8.44
C ASP A 42 13.36 0.23 -7.35
N ARG A 43 12.41 -0.70 -7.57
CA ARG A 43 11.98 -1.72 -6.61
C ARG A 43 11.79 -1.15 -5.20
N THR A 44 11.13 -0.01 -5.12
CA THR A 44 10.98 0.76 -3.88
C THR A 44 9.51 1.13 -3.67
N LEU A 45 8.96 0.76 -2.51
CA LEU A 45 7.66 1.23 -2.07
C LEU A 45 7.79 2.65 -1.52
N SER A 46 7.32 3.62 -2.30
CA SER A 46 7.29 5.03 -1.93
C SER A 46 5.86 5.54 -1.84
N ILE A 47 5.49 6.10 -0.67
CA ILE A 47 4.16 6.67 -0.43
C ILE A 47 4.28 8.19 -0.38
N HIS A 48 3.50 8.83 -1.25
CA HIS A 48 3.43 10.27 -1.38
C HIS A 48 2.14 10.79 -0.77
N GLU A 49 2.26 11.83 0.03
CA GLU A 49 1.14 12.56 0.61
C GLU A 49 0.80 13.81 -0.20
N PHE A 50 -0.49 14.05 -0.39
CA PHE A 50 -1.03 15.16 -1.17
C PHE A 50 -2.15 15.89 -0.41
N PRO A 51 -2.22 17.22 -0.53
CA PRO A 51 -3.33 18.00 0.01
C PRO A 51 -4.64 17.82 -0.77
N ASP A 52 -4.56 17.38 -2.02
CA ASP A 52 -5.68 17.18 -2.95
C ASP A 52 -5.28 16.18 -4.05
N PHE A 53 -6.24 15.64 -4.81
CA PHE A 53 -5.98 14.69 -5.90
C PHE A 53 -5.30 15.37 -7.10
N LYS A 54 -3.98 15.27 -7.15
CA LYS A 54 -3.15 15.84 -8.23
C LYS A 54 -2.53 14.82 -9.17
N CYS A 55 -2.81 13.53 -8.97
CA CYS A 55 -2.28 12.43 -9.77
C CYS A 55 -3.45 11.60 -10.33
N THR A 56 -3.32 11.13 -11.57
CA THR A 56 -4.15 10.03 -12.08
C THR A 56 -3.80 8.78 -11.30
N TYR A 57 -4.78 8.17 -10.65
CA TYR A 57 -4.57 7.01 -9.80
C TYR A 57 -5.62 5.93 -10.05
N ALA A 58 -5.28 4.69 -9.71
CA ALA A 58 -6.23 3.59 -9.59
C ALA A 58 -6.44 3.27 -8.11
N ALA A 59 -7.68 3.01 -7.71
CA ALA A 59 -8.01 2.58 -6.35
C ALA A 59 -8.13 1.06 -6.31
N ILE A 60 -7.43 0.45 -5.36
CA ILE A 60 -7.46 -0.99 -5.13
C ILE A 60 -7.97 -1.21 -3.71
N SER A 61 -9.06 -1.98 -3.58
CA SER A 61 -9.50 -2.48 -2.28
C SER A 61 -8.92 -3.87 -2.05
N TYR A 62 -8.25 -4.06 -0.92
CA TYR A 62 -7.65 -5.32 -0.56
C TYR A 62 -8.69 -6.27 0.05
N ILE A 63 -9.33 -7.07 -0.80
CA ILE A 63 -10.32 -8.09 -0.41
C ILE A 63 -9.73 -9.49 -0.13
N TRP A 64 -8.41 -9.62 -0.04
CA TRP A 64 -7.72 -10.89 -0.36
C TRP A 64 -7.62 -11.88 0.80
N ARG A 65 -8.54 -11.83 1.76
CA ARG A 65 -8.52 -12.72 2.92
C ARG A 65 -9.02 -14.12 2.56
N GLY A 66 -8.23 -15.15 2.84
CA GLY A 66 -8.66 -16.55 2.84
C GLY A 66 -8.29 -17.37 1.60
N ASN A 67 -7.47 -16.83 0.68
CA ASN A 67 -6.91 -17.64 -0.40
C ASN A 67 -5.70 -18.40 0.13
N SER A 68 -5.79 -19.74 0.15
CA SER A 68 -4.64 -20.59 0.43
C SER A 68 -3.60 -20.39 -0.66
N VAL A 69 -2.45 -19.83 -0.28
CA VAL A 69 -1.32 -19.65 -1.21
C VAL A 69 -0.27 -20.72 -0.92
N ASP A 70 0.32 -21.26 -1.97
CA ASP A 70 1.47 -22.15 -1.84
C ASP A 70 2.67 -21.36 -1.30
N GLU A 71 3.04 -21.60 -0.04
CA GLU A 71 4.15 -20.93 0.65
C GLU A 71 5.49 -21.03 -0.10
N LEU A 72 5.67 -22.05 -0.97
CA LEU A 72 6.87 -22.20 -1.80
C LEU A 72 6.85 -21.31 -3.06
N ALA A 73 5.67 -20.85 -3.48
CA ALA A 73 5.47 -19.94 -4.61
C ALA A 73 5.20 -18.49 -4.17
N VAL A 74 5.05 -18.25 -2.86
CA VAL A 74 4.77 -16.92 -2.31
C VAL A 74 6.05 -16.07 -2.30
N GLY A 75 6.02 -14.98 -3.06
CA GLY A 75 7.08 -13.97 -3.08
C GLY A 75 7.12 -13.11 -1.81
N ALA A 76 7.80 -11.96 -1.91
CA ALA A 76 7.91 -11.00 -0.81
C ALA A 76 6.52 -10.47 -0.39
N ARG A 77 6.30 -10.38 0.92
CA ARG A 77 5.01 -9.97 1.50
C ARG A 77 5.22 -9.25 2.84
N PHE A 78 4.25 -8.45 3.24
CA PHE A 78 4.33 -7.66 4.48
C PHE A 78 2.95 -7.44 5.09
N PHE A 79 2.93 -7.21 6.40
CA PHE A 79 1.75 -6.75 7.11
C PHE A 79 1.71 -5.23 7.17
N VAL A 80 0.54 -4.69 7.48
CA VAL A 80 0.36 -3.27 7.80
C VAL A 80 -0.13 -3.15 9.24
N ALA A 81 0.50 -2.28 10.00
CA ALA A 81 0.18 -2.05 11.41
C ALA A 81 -1.28 -1.62 11.58
N GLY A 82 -2.05 -2.31 12.42
CA GLY A 82 -3.49 -2.08 12.59
C GLY A 82 -4.40 -2.77 11.56
N ALA A 83 -3.84 -3.62 10.71
CA ALA A 83 -4.55 -4.48 9.74
C ALA A 83 -3.94 -5.91 9.66
N GLU A 84 -3.29 -6.36 10.72
CA GLU A 84 -2.62 -7.67 10.81
C GLU A 84 -3.59 -8.86 10.88
N ASP A 85 -4.89 -8.61 11.02
CA ASP A 85 -5.97 -9.60 11.09
C ASP A 85 -6.35 -10.21 9.74
N GLY A 86 -5.83 -9.64 8.64
CA GLY A 86 -5.97 -10.17 7.28
C GLY A 86 -4.64 -10.64 6.69
N ASP A 87 -4.73 -11.21 5.48
CA ASP A 87 -3.56 -11.77 4.82
C ASP A 87 -2.52 -10.69 4.46
N PRO A 88 -1.22 -11.03 4.54
CA PRO A 88 -0.14 -10.10 4.23
C PRO A 88 -0.21 -9.66 2.76
N THR A 89 0.12 -8.41 2.51
CA THR A 89 0.13 -7.82 1.16
C THR A 89 1.33 -8.35 0.38
N GLY A 90 1.07 -9.00 -0.75
CA GLY A 90 2.10 -9.47 -1.67
C GLY A 90 2.69 -8.32 -2.50
N VAL A 91 4.01 -8.33 -2.68
CA VAL A 91 4.71 -7.34 -3.52
C VAL A 91 4.38 -7.54 -5.00
N ASP A 92 4.40 -8.79 -5.48
CA ASP A 92 4.19 -9.10 -6.90
C ASP A 92 2.78 -8.76 -7.38
N VAL A 93 1.81 -8.83 -6.47
CA VAL A 93 0.42 -8.43 -6.69
C VAL A 93 0.32 -6.97 -7.09
N LEU A 94 1.02 -6.11 -6.35
CA LEU A 94 1.04 -4.68 -6.61
C LEU A 94 1.77 -4.40 -7.93
N VAL A 95 2.84 -5.13 -8.24
CA VAL A 95 3.51 -5.05 -9.55
C VAL A 95 2.52 -5.32 -10.69
N HIS A 96 1.77 -6.43 -10.60
CA HIS A 96 0.78 -6.77 -11.61
C HIS A 96 -0.31 -5.71 -11.75
N ALA A 97 -0.83 -5.19 -10.64
CA ALA A 97 -1.84 -4.14 -10.66
C ALA A 97 -1.34 -2.85 -11.33
N VAL A 98 -0.12 -2.41 -11.00
CA VAL A 98 0.51 -1.25 -11.64
C VAL A 98 0.61 -1.42 -13.16
N LEU A 99 1.08 -2.58 -13.60
CA LEU A 99 1.29 -2.86 -15.02
C LEU A 99 -0.01 -2.94 -15.82
N LEU A 100 -1.11 -3.41 -15.20
CA LEU A 100 -2.41 -3.52 -15.86
C LEU A 100 -3.12 -2.16 -15.98
N GLU A 101 -3.06 -1.33 -14.95
CA GLU A 101 -3.81 -0.06 -14.90
C GLU A 101 -3.13 1.05 -15.70
N GLY A 102 -1.81 0.99 -15.90
CA GLY A 102 -1.07 2.03 -16.64
C GLY A 102 -1.07 3.41 -15.97
N VAL A 103 -1.45 3.47 -14.69
CA VAL A 103 -1.49 4.70 -13.88
C VAL A 103 -0.14 5.01 -13.24
N LYS A 104 0.07 6.28 -12.89
CA LYS A 104 1.29 6.74 -12.20
C LYS A 104 1.26 6.49 -10.70
N CYS A 105 0.05 6.39 -10.15
CA CYS A 105 -0.19 6.35 -8.74
C CYS A 105 -1.22 5.26 -8.41
N ILE A 106 -1.04 4.55 -7.31
CA ILE A 106 -2.07 3.63 -6.78
C ILE A 106 -2.50 4.10 -5.41
N TRP A 107 -3.79 4.05 -5.16
CA TRP A 107 -4.34 4.10 -3.82
C TRP A 107 -4.69 2.68 -3.38
N LEU A 108 -4.12 2.21 -2.28
CA LEU A 108 -4.44 0.91 -1.68
C LEU A 108 -5.01 1.13 -0.29
N ASP A 109 -6.21 0.63 -0.02
CA ASP A 109 -6.89 0.82 1.28
C ASP A 109 -6.01 0.43 2.48
N ARG A 110 -5.27 -0.68 2.40
CA ARG A 110 -4.41 -1.14 3.48
C ARG A 110 -3.20 -0.23 3.72
N LEU A 111 -2.56 0.32 2.70
CA LEU A 111 -1.30 1.05 2.83
C LEU A 111 -1.45 2.58 2.84
N CYS A 112 -2.45 3.11 2.15
CA CYS A 112 -2.65 4.56 2.01
C CYS A 112 -3.45 5.16 3.18
N ILE A 113 -4.04 4.31 4.03
CA ILE A 113 -4.79 4.71 5.21
C ILE A 113 -3.96 4.45 6.46
N MET A 114 -3.99 5.36 7.44
CA MET A 114 -3.45 5.09 8.77
C MET A 114 -4.35 4.08 9.47
N GLN A 115 -3.99 2.80 9.40
CA GLN A 115 -4.84 1.70 9.85
C GLN A 115 -5.10 1.73 11.38
N THR A 116 -4.23 2.36 12.15
CA THR A 116 -4.38 2.54 13.60
C THR A 116 -5.25 3.76 13.97
N SER A 117 -5.59 4.64 13.02
CA SER A 117 -6.38 5.86 13.25
C SER A 117 -7.81 5.72 12.72
N LYS A 118 -8.78 5.71 13.63
CA LYS A 118 -10.22 5.70 13.27
C LYS A 118 -10.63 6.95 12.51
N GLU A 119 -10.08 8.11 12.89
CA GLU A 119 -10.38 9.39 12.24
C GLU A 119 -9.90 9.39 10.79
N ASP A 120 -8.66 8.95 10.53
CA ASP A 120 -8.11 8.91 9.17
C ASP A 120 -8.83 7.87 8.31
N LYS A 121 -9.15 6.69 8.87
CA LYS A 121 -10.01 5.69 8.19
C LYS A 121 -11.32 6.28 7.72
N HIS A 122 -12.01 7.00 8.61
CA HIS A 122 -13.30 7.61 8.30
C HIS A 122 -13.15 8.73 7.26
N TRP A 123 -12.09 9.53 7.37
CA TRP A 123 -11.79 10.57 6.39
C TRP A 123 -11.54 9.97 5.01
N GLN A 124 -10.63 9.00 4.87
CA GLN A 124 -10.26 8.39 3.59
C GLN A 124 -11.44 7.71 2.89
N THR A 125 -12.31 7.04 3.65
CA THR A 125 -13.50 6.35 3.09
C THR A 125 -14.61 7.30 2.65
N ARG A 126 -14.65 8.54 3.15
CA ARG A 126 -15.67 9.55 2.79
C ARG A 126 -15.47 10.15 1.40
N PHE A 127 -14.26 10.15 0.86
CA PHE A 127 -13.94 10.83 -0.41
C PHE A 127 -14.27 10.04 -1.68
N ASP A 128 -14.97 8.91 -1.55
CA ASP A 128 -15.37 8.05 -2.66
C ASP A 128 -14.19 7.81 -3.61
N ILE A 129 -13.07 7.34 -3.03
CA ILE A 129 -11.79 7.20 -3.72
C ILE A 129 -11.90 6.20 -4.90
N TYR A 130 -12.93 5.36 -4.89
CA TYR A 130 -13.34 4.45 -5.96
C TYR A 130 -14.16 5.20 -7.02
N LYS A 131 -13.52 6.05 -7.82
CA LYS A 131 -14.16 6.64 -9.00
C LYS A 131 -13.90 5.84 -10.26
#